data_AF-Q12GZ3-F1
#
_entry.id   AF-Q12GZ3-F1
#
_cell.length_a   1.000
_cell.length_b   1.000
_cell.length_c   1.000
_cell.angle_alpha   90.00
_cell.angle_beta   90.00
_cell.angle_gamma   90.00
#
_symmetry.space_group_name_H-M   'P 1'
#
loop_
_entity.id
_entity.type
_entity.pdbx_description
1 polymer ?
#
loop_
_entity_poly.entity_id
_entity_poly.type
_entity_poly.pdbx_seq_one_letter_code
_entity_poly.pdbx_strand_id
1 'polypeptide(L)'
;MKTLQEQLDAAGLHVFGCCERLSAYGPGLLQNSPLLQDFTPAEADILGASMLLVRAEPGQVMIREGESGDWMMLILKGTVDVTKRVEPQGDAAAADADAPAPVSRVAVVRSGAAVGDMSMLDSEPRYASCTAIEAVEAGVWGRHEIARLIRDHPGVGAKLLVKITQIMAQRLRNTSNQLVKLLQKK
;
A
#
# COMPACT_ATOMS: atom_id res chain seq x y z
N MET A 1 -5.57 3.88 -21.64
CA MET A 1 -5.31 3.87 -20.18
C MET A 1 -4.05 4.66 -19.94
N LYS A 2 -3.98 5.44 -18.86
CA LYS A 2 -2.75 6.14 -18.46
C LYS A 2 -1.70 5.10 -18.06
N THR A 3 -0.43 5.39 -18.29
CA THR A 3 0.66 4.50 -17.84
C THR A 3 0.80 4.59 -16.32
N LEU A 4 1.38 3.56 -15.68
CA LEU A 4 1.62 3.59 -14.23
C LEU A 4 2.47 4.80 -13.82
N GLN A 5 3.47 5.15 -14.63
CA GLN A 5 4.31 6.32 -14.39
C GLN A 5 3.50 7.63 -14.41
N GLU A 6 2.62 7.82 -15.41
CA GLU A 6 1.73 9.00 -15.48
C GLU A 6 0.80 9.11 -14.26
N GLN A 7 0.34 7.98 -13.74
CA GLN A 7 -0.50 7.96 -12.53
C GLN A 7 0.29 8.35 -11.28
N LEU A 8 1.55 7.92 -11.18
CA LEU A 8 2.42 8.27 -10.07
C LEU A 8 2.86 9.73 -10.12
N ASP A 9 3.19 10.23 -11.31
CA ASP A 9 3.51 11.64 -11.53
C ASP A 9 2.31 12.54 -11.19
N ALA A 10 1.10 12.12 -11.58
CA ALA A 10 -0.14 12.83 -11.22
C ALA A 10 -0.43 12.83 -9.71
N ALA A 11 0.04 11.80 -8.99
CA ALA A 11 -0.01 11.73 -7.54
C ALA A 11 1.13 12.50 -6.85
N GLY A 12 2.02 13.14 -7.61
CA GLY A 12 3.17 13.89 -7.09
C GLY A 12 4.29 13.01 -6.55
N LEU A 13 4.37 11.75 -6.99
CA LEU A 13 5.44 10.82 -6.61
C LEU A 13 6.53 10.82 -7.67
N HIS A 14 7.79 10.94 -7.23
CA HIS A 14 8.93 10.90 -8.14
C HIS A 14 9.34 9.45 -8.43
N VAL A 15 9.13 9.00 -9.66
CA VAL A 15 9.64 7.72 -10.17
C VAL A 15 11.13 7.88 -10.53
N PHE A 16 11.98 7.00 -10.01
CA PHE A 16 13.43 7.08 -10.25
C PHE A 16 14.04 5.84 -10.91
N GLY A 17 13.22 4.85 -11.31
CA GLY A 17 13.66 3.69 -12.07
C GLY A 17 12.84 2.43 -11.80
N CYS A 18 13.40 1.28 -12.16
CA CYS A 18 12.83 -0.04 -11.88
C CYS A 18 13.57 -0.71 -10.72
N CYS A 19 12.88 -1.59 -9.97
CA CYS A 19 13.51 -2.36 -8.91
C CYS A 19 14.28 -3.55 -9.49
N GLU A 20 15.48 -3.33 -10.03
CA GLU A 20 16.22 -4.39 -10.73
C GLU A 20 16.60 -5.59 -9.84
N ARG A 21 16.75 -5.38 -8.52
CA ARG A 21 17.09 -6.43 -7.56
C ARG A 21 16.38 -6.24 -6.22
N LEU A 22 15.16 -6.78 -6.11
CA LEU A 22 14.41 -6.77 -4.85
C LEU A 22 15.11 -7.58 -3.75
N SER A 23 15.80 -8.65 -4.13
CA SER A 23 16.59 -9.48 -3.20
C SER A 23 17.74 -8.71 -2.54
N ALA A 24 18.21 -7.62 -3.16
CA ALA A 24 19.31 -6.79 -2.65
C ALA A 24 18.92 -5.91 -1.45
N TYR A 25 17.62 -5.72 -1.17
CA TYR A 25 17.15 -5.05 0.06
C TYR A 25 17.39 -5.90 1.32
N GLY A 26 17.90 -7.12 1.15
CA GLY A 26 18.38 -7.98 2.20
C GLY A 26 17.40 -9.08 2.58
N PRO A 27 17.89 -10.13 3.26
CA PRO A 27 17.07 -11.29 3.62
C PRO A 27 15.93 -10.91 4.57
N GLY A 28 16.10 -9.85 5.36
CA GLY A 28 15.07 -9.35 6.27
C GLY A 28 13.80 -8.88 5.55
N LEU A 29 13.90 -8.32 4.33
CA LEU A 29 12.71 -7.93 3.58
C LEU A 29 11.91 -9.16 3.13
N LEU A 30 12.60 -10.18 2.59
CA LEU A 30 11.96 -11.43 2.13
C LEU A 30 11.33 -12.23 3.29
N GLN A 31 11.96 -12.20 4.47
CA GLN A 31 11.49 -12.95 5.64
C GLN A 31 10.35 -12.24 6.38
N ASN A 32 10.39 -10.91 6.46
CA ASN A 32 9.46 -10.14 7.29
C ASN A 32 8.29 -9.54 6.49
N SER A 33 8.40 -9.45 5.17
CA SER A 33 7.28 -8.98 4.34
C SER A 33 6.22 -10.07 4.20
N PRO A 34 4.96 -9.84 4.62
CA PRO A 34 3.89 -10.77 4.36
C PRO A 34 3.64 -11.03 2.87
N LEU A 35 4.05 -10.09 2.01
CA LEU A 35 3.88 -10.20 0.56
C LEU A 35 4.99 -11.06 -0.07
N LEU A 36 6.21 -11.00 0.46
CA LEU A 36 7.39 -11.69 -0.09
C LEU A 36 7.76 -12.96 0.66
N GLN A 37 7.12 -13.25 1.79
CA GLN A 37 7.33 -14.50 2.51
C GLN A 37 7.13 -15.69 1.57
N ASP A 38 8.03 -16.67 1.63
CA ASP A 38 8.11 -17.85 0.77
C ASP A 38 8.62 -17.61 -0.66
N PHE A 39 8.85 -16.37 -1.10
CA PHE A 39 9.53 -16.11 -2.38
C PHE A 39 11.02 -16.46 -2.27
N THR A 40 11.53 -17.17 -3.27
CA THR A 40 12.98 -17.32 -3.42
C THR A 40 13.59 -15.99 -3.89
N PRO A 41 14.90 -15.75 -3.67
CA PRO A 41 15.56 -14.54 -4.16
C PRO A 41 15.36 -14.29 -5.67
N ALA A 42 15.41 -15.36 -6.48
CA ALA A 42 15.18 -15.27 -7.92
C ALA A 42 13.74 -14.87 -8.25
N GLU A 43 12.73 -15.44 -7.58
CA GLU A 43 11.34 -15.03 -7.76
C GLU A 43 11.09 -13.60 -7.29
N ALA A 44 11.76 -13.17 -6.21
CA ALA A 44 11.68 -11.80 -5.72
C ALA A 44 12.29 -10.80 -6.71
N ASP A 45 13.39 -11.15 -7.39
CA ASP A 45 13.97 -10.29 -8.42
C ASP A 45 13.07 -10.20 -9.67
N ILE A 46 12.37 -11.29 -10.03
CA ILE A 46 11.32 -11.25 -11.06
C ILE A 46 10.19 -10.28 -10.67
N LEU A 47 9.75 -10.33 -9.40
CA LEU A 47 8.79 -9.38 -8.85
C LEU A 47 9.32 -7.93 -8.95
N GLY A 48 10.54 -7.69 -8.49
CA GLY A 48 11.19 -6.39 -8.52
C GLY A 48 11.25 -5.79 -9.93
N ALA A 49 11.63 -6.60 -10.93
CA ALA A 49 11.75 -6.15 -12.32
C ALA A 49 10.44 -5.60 -12.91
N SER A 50 9.29 -5.97 -12.33
CA SER A 50 7.97 -5.45 -12.71
C SER A 50 7.50 -4.23 -11.91
N MET A 51 8.29 -3.76 -10.93
CA MET A 51 7.98 -2.59 -10.11
C MET A 51 8.62 -1.31 -10.66
N LEU A 52 7.91 -0.20 -10.53
CA LEU A 52 8.50 1.13 -10.55
C LEU A 52 8.92 1.54 -9.13
N LEU A 53 10.09 2.15 -8.99
CA LEU A 53 10.58 2.66 -7.72
C LEU A 53 10.22 4.12 -7.54
N VAL A 54 9.64 4.42 -6.37
CA VAL A 54 9.31 5.78 -5.95
C VAL A 54 9.97 6.12 -4.62
N ARG A 55 10.28 7.40 -4.44
CA ARG A 55 10.73 7.97 -3.16
C ARG A 55 9.76 9.02 -2.67
N ALA A 56 9.63 9.10 -1.35
CA ALA A 56 8.86 10.12 -0.68
C ALA A 56 9.65 10.72 0.48
N GLU A 57 9.61 12.03 0.60
CA GLU A 57 10.21 12.78 1.71
C GLU A 57 9.31 12.75 2.95
N PRO A 58 9.86 12.96 4.16
CA PRO A 58 9.05 13.07 5.38
C PRO A 58 7.91 14.08 5.22
N GLY A 59 6.69 13.68 5.56
CA GLY A 59 5.47 14.47 5.41
C GLY A 59 4.80 14.40 4.03
N GLN A 60 5.41 13.77 3.03
CA GLN A 60 4.83 13.63 1.71
C GLN A 60 3.69 12.60 1.70
N VAL A 61 2.54 12.99 1.15
CA VAL A 61 1.40 12.11 0.94
C VAL A 61 1.67 11.24 -0.29
N MET A 62 1.76 9.93 -0.08
CA MET A 62 2.02 8.95 -1.14
C MET A 62 0.73 8.39 -1.73
N ILE A 63 -0.32 8.26 -0.90
CA ILE A 63 -1.67 7.87 -1.32
C ILE A 63 -2.62 8.84 -0.64
N ARG A 64 -3.57 9.41 -1.37
CA ARG A 64 -4.61 10.26 -0.78
C ARG A 64 -5.95 9.55 -0.79
N GLU A 65 -6.63 9.57 0.34
CA GLU A 65 -7.99 9.03 0.48
C GLU A 65 -8.95 9.64 -0.54
N GLY A 66 -9.84 8.81 -1.09
CA GLY A 66 -10.88 9.23 -2.02
C GLY A 66 -10.41 9.42 -3.47
N GLU A 67 -9.10 9.45 -3.73
CA GLU A 67 -8.58 9.44 -5.10
C GLU A 67 -8.82 8.08 -5.77
N SER A 68 -8.99 8.08 -7.09
CA SER A 68 -8.95 6.84 -7.85
C SER A 68 -7.49 6.40 -8.03
N GLY A 69 -7.19 5.14 -7.74
CA GLY A 69 -5.86 4.59 -7.95
C GLY A 69 -5.88 3.08 -8.08
N ASP A 70 -5.39 2.60 -9.21
CA ASP A 70 -5.35 1.21 -9.68
C ASP A 70 -3.96 0.58 -9.54
N TRP A 71 -3.22 1.05 -8.54
CA TRP A 71 -1.87 0.60 -8.21
C TRP A 71 -1.69 0.41 -6.70
N MET A 72 -0.75 -0.42 -6.31
CA MET A 72 -0.37 -0.66 -4.92
C MET A 72 1.13 -0.49 -4.77
N MET A 73 1.60 -0.31 -3.53
CA MET A 73 3.02 -0.18 -3.23
C MET A 73 3.45 -1.12 -2.11
N LEU A 74 4.66 -1.65 -2.26
CA LEU A 74 5.41 -2.35 -1.22
C LEU A 74 6.43 -1.39 -0.63
N ILE A 75 6.36 -1.15 0.68
CA ILE A 75 7.35 -0.33 1.38
C ILE A 75 8.66 -1.10 1.46
N LEU A 76 9.71 -0.58 0.83
CA LEU A 76 11.04 -1.20 0.80
C LEU A 76 11.94 -0.65 1.90
N LYS A 77 11.77 0.64 2.24
CA LYS A 77 12.43 1.32 3.36
C LYS A 77 11.54 2.42 3.92
N GLY A 78 11.76 2.74 5.19
CA GLY A 78 11.06 3.82 5.88
C GLY A 78 9.77 3.38 6.56
N THR A 79 9.01 4.39 7.01
CA THR A 79 7.79 4.23 7.81
C THR A 79 6.71 5.15 7.25
N VAL A 80 5.47 4.64 7.17
CA VAL A 80 4.31 5.33 6.60
C VAL A 80 3.16 5.32 7.61
N ASP A 81 2.55 6.48 7.80
CA ASP A 81 1.32 6.66 8.57
C ASP A 81 0.10 6.44 7.67
N VAL A 82 -0.84 5.60 8.11
CA VAL A 82 -2.09 5.34 7.39
C VAL A 82 -3.24 5.96 8.17
N THR A 83 -3.87 6.98 7.60
CA THR A 83 -4.90 7.79 8.26
C THR A 83 -6.18 7.83 7.44
N LYS A 84 -7.32 7.81 8.11
CA LYS A 84 -8.65 7.91 7.49
C LYS A 84 -9.40 9.11 8.06
N ARG A 85 -10.05 9.90 7.21
CA ARG A 85 -10.97 10.96 7.63
C ARG A 85 -12.17 10.34 8.33
N VAL A 86 -12.56 10.93 9.44
CA VAL A 86 -13.71 10.55 10.23
C VAL A 86 -14.78 11.61 10.03
N GLU A 87 -16.01 11.18 9.77
CA GLU A 87 -17.12 12.11 9.77
C GLU A 87 -17.40 12.58 11.21
N PRO A 88 -17.63 13.89 11.44
CA PRO A 88 -17.99 14.37 12.77
C PRO A 88 -19.27 13.69 13.25
N GLN A 89 -19.23 13.11 14.45
CA GLN A 89 -20.36 12.39 15.04
C GLN A 89 -21.11 13.30 16.02
N GLY A 90 -22.40 13.59 15.74
CA GLY A 90 -23.29 14.40 16.58
C GLY A 90 -23.49 15.85 16.13
N ASP A 91 -24.18 16.66 16.94
CA ASP A 91 -24.49 18.10 16.69
C ASP A 91 -23.25 19.03 16.61
N ALA A 92 -22.04 18.47 16.64
CA ALA A 92 -20.77 19.17 16.43
C ALA A 92 -20.51 19.55 14.96
N ALA A 93 -21.53 19.45 14.09
CA ALA A 93 -21.52 20.00 12.72
C ALA A 93 -21.40 21.55 12.68
N ALA A 94 -21.40 22.20 13.84
CA ALA A 94 -21.15 23.64 14.02
C ALA A 94 -19.73 23.99 14.51
N ALA A 95 -18.77 23.05 14.44
CA ALA A 95 -17.35 23.40 14.57
C ALA A 95 -16.86 24.04 13.26
N ASP A 96 -16.09 25.12 13.38
CA ASP A 96 -15.61 26.00 12.30
C ASP A 96 -15.49 25.32 10.93
N ALA A 97 -16.15 25.87 9.90
CA ALA A 97 -16.09 25.37 8.52
C ALA A 97 -14.67 25.34 7.92
N ASP A 98 -13.72 26.02 8.58
CA ASP A 98 -12.29 26.09 8.23
C ASP A 98 -11.41 25.09 9.01
N ALA A 99 -11.96 24.36 9.99
CA ALA A 99 -11.19 23.37 10.73
C ALA A 99 -10.96 22.11 9.87
N PRO A 100 -9.72 21.58 9.79
CA PRO A 100 -9.46 20.36 9.04
C PRO A 100 -10.27 19.20 9.61
N ALA A 101 -10.92 18.43 8.72
CA ALA A 101 -11.72 17.27 9.10
C ALA A 101 -10.92 16.33 10.03
N PRO A 102 -11.54 15.82 11.12
CA PRO A 102 -10.82 14.96 12.04
C PRO A 102 -10.33 13.70 11.32
N VAL A 103 -9.07 13.35 11.56
CA VAL A 103 -8.44 12.14 11.01
C VAL A 103 -8.16 11.14 12.11
N SER A 104 -8.41 9.86 11.84
CA SER A 104 -8.07 8.75 12.71
C SER A 104 -6.93 7.94 12.11
N ARG A 105 -5.93 7.64 12.92
CA ARG A 105 -4.81 6.77 12.54
C ARG A 105 -5.28 5.32 12.52
N VAL A 106 -5.24 4.71 11.34
CA VAL A 106 -5.64 3.32 11.10
C VAL A 106 -4.47 2.39 11.41
N ALA A 107 -3.27 2.73 10.94
CA ALA A 107 -2.06 1.92 11.13
C ALA A 107 -0.79 2.74 10.95
N VAL A 108 0.33 2.25 11.49
CA VAL A 108 1.68 2.67 11.11
C VAL A 108 2.36 1.46 10.47
N VAL A 109 2.77 1.59 9.22
CA VAL A 109 3.38 0.50 8.46
C VAL A 109 4.85 0.78 8.20
N ARG A 110 5.66 -0.27 8.12
CA ARG A 110 7.11 -0.20 7.92
C ARG A 110 7.50 -1.02 6.69
N SER A 111 8.80 -1.03 6.39
CA SER A 111 9.42 -1.93 5.42
C SER A 111 8.83 -3.35 5.45
N GLY A 112 8.47 -3.85 4.28
CA GLY A 112 7.83 -5.14 4.05
C GLY A 112 6.30 -5.10 4.00
N ALA A 113 5.66 -4.00 4.40
CA ALA A 113 4.21 -3.85 4.29
C ALA A 113 3.76 -3.41 2.89
N ALA A 114 2.59 -3.90 2.47
CA ALA A 114 1.91 -3.45 1.26
C ALA A 114 0.79 -2.47 1.59
N VAL A 115 0.62 -1.40 0.81
CA VAL A 115 -0.51 -0.45 0.92
C VAL A 115 -1.09 -0.12 -0.44
N GLY A 116 -2.34 0.33 -0.48
CA GLY A 116 -3.07 0.59 -1.72
C GLY A 116 -3.55 -0.68 -2.45
N ASP A 117 -3.41 -1.85 -1.81
CA ASP A 117 -3.82 -3.16 -2.31
C ASP A 117 -5.33 -3.26 -2.58
N MET A 118 -6.17 -2.66 -1.72
CA MET A 118 -7.63 -2.71 -1.87
C MET A 118 -8.08 -2.10 -3.21
N SER A 119 -7.81 -0.80 -3.40
CA SER A 119 -8.19 -0.07 -4.63
C SER A 119 -7.58 -0.65 -5.90
N MET A 120 -6.37 -1.22 -5.82
CA MET A 120 -5.78 -1.91 -6.97
C MET A 120 -6.60 -3.13 -7.40
N LEU A 121 -7.21 -3.85 -6.46
CA LEU A 121 -7.98 -5.07 -6.72
C LEU A 121 -9.43 -4.77 -7.09
N ASP A 122 -10.13 -4.00 -6.25
CA ASP A 122 -11.58 -3.73 -6.38
C ASP A 122 -11.92 -2.53 -7.26
N SER A 123 -10.95 -1.67 -7.59
CA SER A 123 -11.12 -0.42 -8.34
C SER A 123 -11.94 0.66 -7.60
N GLU A 124 -12.14 0.51 -6.29
CA GLU A 124 -12.79 1.51 -5.46
C GLU A 124 -11.82 2.65 -5.11
N PRO A 125 -12.32 3.85 -4.76
CA PRO A 125 -11.49 4.95 -4.29
C PRO A 125 -10.57 4.56 -3.12
N ARG A 126 -9.43 5.25 -2.98
CA ARG A 126 -8.47 5.00 -1.89
C ARG A 126 -9.17 5.06 -0.53
N TYR A 127 -9.12 3.95 0.21
CA TYR A 127 -9.78 3.82 1.52
C TYR A 127 -9.21 4.76 2.59
N ALA A 128 -7.91 5.06 2.53
CA ALA A 128 -7.19 5.85 3.51
C ALA A 128 -6.02 6.58 2.84
N SER A 129 -5.55 7.65 3.48
CA SER A 129 -4.33 8.34 3.09
C SER A 129 -3.10 7.64 3.67
N CYS A 130 -2.00 7.63 2.93
CA CYS A 130 -0.71 7.10 3.35
C CYS A 130 0.32 8.22 3.25
N THR A 131 0.93 8.61 4.36
CA THR A 131 1.89 9.72 4.45
C THR A 131 3.21 9.20 4.98
N ALA A 132 4.31 9.58 4.33
CA ALA A 132 5.65 9.22 4.78
C ALA A 132 5.96 9.90 6.12
N ILE A 133 6.33 9.13 7.14
CA ILE A 133 6.79 9.66 8.44
C ILE A 133 8.27 10.07 8.37
N GLU A 134 9.04 9.28 7.62
CA GLU A 134 10.46 9.49 7.34
C GLU A 134 10.70 9.33 5.83
N ALA A 135 11.95 9.40 5.36
CA ALA A 135 12.26 9.12 3.97
C ALA A 135 11.85 7.68 3.62
N VAL A 136 10.98 7.54 2.63
CA VAL A 136 10.40 6.25 2.21
C VAL A 136 10.86 5.90 0.80
N GLU A 137 11.18 4.62 0.63
CA GLU A 137 11.41 4.00 -0.67
C GLU A 137 10.37 2.91 -0.86
N ALA A 138 9.66 2.92 -1.99
CA ALA A 138 8.62 1.94 -2.27
C ALA A 138 8.67 1.42 -3.71
N GLY A 139 8.36 0.15 -3.88
CA GLY A 139 8.14 -0.48 -5.18
C GLY A 139 6.65 -0.47 -5.50
N VAL A 140 6.28 -0.04 -6.70
CA VAL A 140 4.90 0.16 -7.12
C VAL A 140 4.54 -0.79 -8.25
N TRP A 141 3.36 -1.40 -8.14
CA TRP A 141 2.73 -2.15 -9.21
C TRP A 141 1.36 -1.58 -9.56
N GLY A 142 1.09 -1.43 -10.85
CA GLY A 142 -0.25 -1.26 -11.37
C GLY A 142 -0.90 -2.60 -11.72
N ARG A 143 -2.20 -2.55 -11.98
CA ARG A 143 -2.98 -3.70 -12.48
C ARG A 143 -2.37 -4.31 -13.74
N HIS A 144 -1.85 -3.47 -14.64
CA HIS A 144 -1.25 -3.91 -15.90
C HIS A 144 0.07 -4.66 -15.68
N GLU A 145 0.91 -4.17 -14.77
CA GLU A 145 2.19 -4.79 -14.42
C GLU A 145 1.97 -6.16 -13.77
N ILE A 146 0.98 -6.29 -12.89
CA ILE A 146 0.61 -7.59 -12.30
C ILE A 146 0.03 -8.53 -13.35
N ALA A 147 -0.83 -8.05 -14.25
CA ALA A 147 -1.37 -8.87 -15.34
C ALA A 147 -0.26 -9.37 -16.28
N ARG A 148 0.74 -8.52 -16.57
CA ARG A 148 1.93 -8.88 -17.33
C ARG A 148 2.76 -9.93 -16.59
N LEU A 149 3.02 -9.75 -15.29
CA LEU A 149 3.72 -10.71 -14.46
C LEU A 149 3.04 -12.09 -14.46
N ILE A 150 1.71 -12.14 -14.34
CA ILE A 150 0.94 -13.40 -14.35
C ILE A 150 1.07 -14.11 -15.70
N ARG A 151 1.09 -13.37 -16.81
CA ARG A 151 1.23 -13.96 -18.13
C ARG A 151 2.65 -14.45 -18.39
N ASP A 152 3.65 -13.65 -18.04
CA ASP A 152 5.04 -13.90 -18.39
C ASP A 152 5.73 -14.85 -17.38
N HIS A 153 5.31 -14.82 -16.10
CA HIS A 153 5.78 -15.68 -15.02
C HIS A 153 4.61 -16.22 -14.16
N PRO A 154 3.81 -17.17 -14.67
CA PRO A 154 2.56 -17.60 -14.02
C PRO A 154 2.70 -18.08 -12.57
N GLY A 155 3.77 -18.82 -12.26
CA GLY A 155 4.03 -19.28 -10.88
C GLY A 155 4.27 -18.13 -9.91
N VAL A 156 5.04 -17.12 -10.32
CA VAL A 156 5.35 -15.92 -9.51
C VAL A 156 4.09 -15.06 -9.35
N GLY A 157 3.36 -14.83 -10.44
CA GLY A 157 2.11 -14.06 -10.42
C GLY A 157 1.02 -14.71 -9.54
N ALA A 158 0.83 -16.03 -9.65
CA ALA A 158 -0.12 -16.76 -8.82
C ALA A 158 0.25 -16.67 -7.33
N LYS A 159 1.54 -16.83 -7.01
CA LYS A 159 2.06 -16.70 -5.63
C LYS A 159 1.81 -15.30 -5.08
N LEU A 160 2.03 -14.25 -5.87
CA LEU A 160 1.74 -12.86 -5.49
C LEU A 160 0.26 -12.68 -5.14
N LEU A 161 -0.65 -13.16 -6.00
CA LEU A 161 -2.10 -13.08 -5.75
C LEU A 161 -2.52 -13.83 -4.49
N VAL A 162 -1.95 -15.02 -4.24
CA VAL A 162 -2.18 -15.77 -2.99
C VAL A 162 -1.75 -14.94 -1.77
N LYS A 163 -0.58 -14.29 -1.83
CA LYS A 163 -0.10 -13.45 -0.71
C LYS A 163 -0.95 -12.22 -0.47
N ILE A 164 -1.37 -11.54 -1.53
CA ILE A 164 -2.31 -10.42 -1.44
C ILE A 164 -3.62 -10.88 -0.77
N THR A 165 -4.17 -12.01 -1.20
CA THR A 165 -5.41 -12.58 -0.65
C THR A 165 -5.25 -12.91 0.84
N GLN A 166 -4.12 -13.51 1.23
CA GLN A 166 -3.81 -13.81 2.64
C GLN A 166 -3.70 -12.55 3.50
N ILE A 167 -3.08 -11.49 2.98
CA ILE A 167 -2.98 -10.18 3.64
C ILE A 167 -4.38 -9.60 3.89
N MET A 168 -5.25 -9.59 2.87
CA MET A 168 -6.62 -9.09 3.00
C MET A 168 -7.42 -9.90 4.02
N ALA A 169 -7.34 -11.23 3.95
CA ALA A 169 -8.01 -12.11 4.91
C ALA A 169 -7.53 -11.84 6.35
N GLN A 170 -6.24 -11.62 6.55
CA GLN A 170 -5.70 -11.31 7.87
C GLN A 170 -6.15 -9.93 8.37
N ARG A 171 -6.18 -8.92 7.50
CA ARG A 171 -6.71 -7.58 7.83
C ARG A 171 -8.18 -7.64 8.21
N LEU A 172 -8.99 -8.42 7.49
CA LEU A 172 -10.39 -8.63 7.82
C LEU A 172 -10.54 -9.26 9.21
N ARG A 173 -9.82 -10.34 9.50
CA ARG A 173 -9.83 -10.96 10.85
C ARG A 173 -9.43 -9.98 11.94
N ASN A 174 -8.38 -9.19 11.72
CA ASN A 174 -7.91 -8.21 12.70
C ASN A 174 -8.99 -7.14 12.96
N THR A 175 -9.63 -6.64 11.90
CA THR A 175 -10.70 -5.64 11.99
C THR A 175 -11.94 -6.20 12.68
N SER A 176 -12.36 -7.42 12.33
CA SER A 176 -13.47 -8.12 13.00
C SER A 176 -13.19 -8.32 14.50
N ASN A 177 -11.98 -8.73 14.86
CA ASN A 177 -11.58 -8.89 16.25
C ASN A 177 -11.58 -7.57 17.03
N GLN A 178 -11.16 -6.47 16.39
CA GLN A 178 -11.25 -5.13 16.99
C GLN A 178 -12.71 -4.71 17.21
N LEU A 179 -13.58 -4.96 16.24
CA LEU A 179 -15.01 -4.65 16.34
C LEU A 179 -15.69 -5.46 17.46
N VAL A 180 -15.41 -6.77 17.58
CA VAL A 180 -15.91 -7.60 18.69
C VAL A 180 -15.48 -7.04 20.04
N LYS A 181 -14.21 -6.65 20.19
CA LYS A 181 -13.70 -6.04 21.43
C LYS A 181 -14.41 -4.73 21.80
N LEU A 182 -14.77 -3.92 20.81
CA LEU A 182 -15.51 -2.68 21.03
C LEU A 182 -16.96 -2.96 21.46
N LEU A 183 -17.61 -3.97 20.86
CA LEU A 183 -18.99 -4.35 21.21
C LEU A 183 -19.09 -5.02 22.59
N GLN A 184 -18.05 -5.71 23.04
CA GLN A 184 -18.00 -6.35 24.37
C GLN A 184 -17.69 -5.38 25.52
N LYS A 185 -17.24 -4.15 25.23
CA LYS A 185 -16.96 -3.11 26.24
C LYS A 185 -18.23 -2.34 26.68
N LYS A 186 -19.41 -2.97 26.59
CA LYS A 186 -20.68 -2.43 27.10
C LYS A 186 -20.94 -2.92 28.51
#